data_AF-A0A421JDI1-F1
#
_entry.id   AF-A0A421JDI1-F1
#
_cell.length_a   1.000
_cell.length_b   1.000
_cell.length_c   1.000
_cell.angle_alpha   90.00
_cell.angle_beta   90.00
_cell.angle_gamma   90.00
#
_symmetry.space_group_name_H-M   'P 1'
#
loop_
_entity.id
_entity.type
_entity.pdbx_description
1 polymer ?
#
loop_
_entity_poly.entity_id
_entity_poly.type
_entity_poly.pdbx_seq_one_letter_code
_entity_poly.pdbx_strand_id
1 'polypeptide(L)'
;MSQFYAKRTFFNWFAGRKAIYPPSPSQISTSNRLFPTYITRTGELHDHILAKEPLLVNFTIMADPQCNKLTQSLFNVLSSSKLYPNDFPVNLINVSAEDLEARDMMLTYGISHLPSVVCLKKQILHSKYVPSDLNRPLNQEVIEWLSTLK
;
A
#
# COMPACT_ATOMS: atom_id res chain seq x y z
N MET A 1 4.64 -52.53 15.52
CA MET A 1 3.53 -51.79 14.87
C MET A 1 3.71 -50.30 15.18
N SER A 2 4.20 -49.54 14.19
CA SER A 2 4.46 -48.10 14.31
C SER A 2 3.13 -47.34 14.31
N GLN A 3 2.80 -46.66 15.40
CA GLN A 3 1.65 -45.75 15.44
C GLN A 3 2.11 -44.36 14.97
N PHE A 4 1.74 -44.02 13.74
CA PHE A 4 1.86 -42.67 13.21
C PHE A 4 0.97 -41.72 14.03
N TYR A 5 1.58 -40.92 14.90
CA TYR A 5 0.93 -39.75 15.47
C TYR A 5 0.84 -38.66 14.40
N ALA A 6 -0.27 -38.62 13.69
CA ALA A 6 -0.63 -37.46 12.87
C ALA A 6 -0.85 -36.27 13.82
N LYS A 7 0.14 -35.37 13.90
CA LYS A 7 -0.03 -34.04 14.49
C LYS A 7 -1.01 -33.27 13.61
N ARG A 8 -2.29 -33.36 13.98
CA ARG A 8 -3.36 -32.51 13.49
C ARG A 8 -3.07 -31.06 13.88
N THR A 9 -2.46 -30.30 12.98
CA THR A 9 -2.25 -28.86 13.13
C THR A 9 -3.58 -28.12 12.92
N PHE A 10 -4.43 -28.15 13.95
CA PHE A 10 -5.58 -27.24 14.04
C PHE A 10 -5.11 -25.93 14.71
N PHE A 11 -5.55 -24.79 14.16
CA PHE A 11 -5.41 -23.42 14.67
C PHE A 11 -4.15 -22.63 14.28
N ASN A 12 -4.09 -22.22 13.00
CA ASN A 12 -3.42 -20.97 12.59
C ASN A 12 -4.42 -19.89 12.11
N TRP A 13 -5.72 -20.05 12.42
CA TRP A 13 -6.78 -19.10 12.03
C TRP A 13 -6.58 -17.70 12.67
N PHE A 14 -5.92 -17.63 13.82
CA PHE A 14 -5.69 -16.38 14.58
C PHE A 14 -4.26 -15.86 14.49
N ALA A 15 -3.49 -16.20 13.45
CA ALA A 15 -2.22 -15.52 13.16
C ALA A 15 -2.51 -14.07 12.69
N GLY A 16 -2.83 -13.26 13.70
CA GLY A 16 -3.09 -11.82 13.80
C GLY A 16 -3.19 -11.05 12.49
N ARG A 17 -4.42 -10.65 12.17
CA ARG A 17 -4.68 -9.44 11.39
C ARG A 17 -4.00 -8.28 12.13
N LYS A 18 -2.81 -7.87 11.70
CA LYS A 18 -2.03 -6.77 12.28
C LYS A 18 -1.93 -5.65 11.28
N ALA A 19 -2.37 -4.45 11.66
CA ALA A 19 -2.15 -3.24 10.88
C ALA A 19 -0.64 -2.98 10.78
N ILE A 20 -0.17 -2.61 9.59
CA ILE A 20 1.22 -2.21 9.38
C ILE A 20 1.28 -0.69 9.17
N TYR A 21 2.37 -0.13 9.68
CA TYR A 21 2.63 1.31 9.68
C TYR A 21 3.95 1.58 8.97
N PRO A 22 4.13 2.79 8.40
CA PRO A 22 5.41 3.16 7.81
C PRO A 22 6.54 3.09 8.85
N PRO A 23 7.79 2.87 8.41
CA PRO A 23 8.95 2.91 9.29
C PRO A 23 9.09 4.28 9.97
N SER A 24 9.81 4.33 11.10
CA SER A 24 10.01 5.59 11.80
C SER A 24 10.79 6.59 10.93
N PRO A 25 10.63 7.91 11.12
CA PRO A 25 11.35 8.91 10.32
C PRO A 25 12.87 8.71 10.29
N SER A 26 13.46 8.22 11.38
CA SER A 26 14.90 7.86 11.47
C SER A 26 15.34 6.69 10.58
N GLN A 27 14.40 5.88 10.09
CA GLN A 27 14.64 4.72 9.22
C GLN A 27 14.36 5.03 7.75
N ILE A 28 13.81 6.22 7.44
CA ILE A 28 13.54 6.66 6.08
C ILE A 28 14.78 7.39 5.55
N SER A 29 15.32 6.90 4.45
CA SER A 29 16.51 7.44 3.77
C SER A 29 16.20 8.24 2.51
N THR A 30 14.92 8.31 2.12
CA THR A 30 14.39 9.09 0.98
C THR A 30 13.75 10.39 1.44
N SER A 31 13.48 11.32 0.52
CA SER A 31 12.64 12.50 0.78
C SER A 31 11.12 12.24 0.67
N ASN A 32 10.70 10.99 0.48
CA ASN A 32 9.29 10.62 0.40
C ASN A 32 8.59 10.79 1.76
N ARG A 33 7.31 11.19 1.72
CA ARG A 33 6.48 11.30 2.93
C ARG A 33 5.47 10.18 2.99
N LEU A 34 5.57 9.33 4.01
CA LEU A 34 4.66 8.22 4.24
C LEU A 34 3.73 8.57 5.40
N PHE A 35 2.45 8.80 5.12
CA PHE A 35 1.48 9.16 6.15
C PHE A 35 1.07 7.90 6.95
N PRO A 36 1.15 7.92 8.29
CA PRO A 36 0.85 6.76 9.12
C PRO A 36 -0.65 6.49 9.27
N THR A 37 -1.47 7.51 9.06
CA THR A 37 -2.93 7.44 9.21
C THR A 37 -3.56 6.79 7.99
N TYR A 38 -4.45 5.83 8.24
CA TYR A 38 -5.33 5.29 7.22
C TYR A 38 -6.55 6.20 7.14
N ILE A 39 -6.81 6.74 5.95
CA ILE A 39 -7.98 7.57 5.70
C ILE A 39 -9.18 6.70 5.31
N THR A 40 -10.36 7.09 5.77
CA THR A 40 -11.62 6.39 5.46
C THR A 40 -12.65 7.29 4.78
N ARG A 41 -12.43 8.61 4.85
CA ARG A 41 -13.36 9.63 4.36
C ARG A 41 -12.74 10.48 3.25
N THR A 42 -13.57 10.92 2.32
CA THR A 42 -13.10 11.73 1.17
C THR A 42 -12.56 13.09 1.60
N GLY A 43 -13.09 13.68 2.68
CA GLY A 43 -12.59 14.95 3.21
C GLY A 43 -11.13 14.89 3.66
N GLU A 44 -10.70 13.76 4.24
CA GLU A 44 -9.32 13.55 4.70
C GLU A 44 -8.33 13.44 3.53
N LEU A 45 -8.80 12.92 2.39
CA LEU A 45 -8.01 12.86 1.16
C LEU A 45 -7.68 14.26 0.62
N HIS A 46 -8.59 15.23 0.78
CA HIS A 46 -8.44 16.58 0.21
C HIS A 46 -7.19 17.29 0.75
N ASP A 47 -6.90 17.14 2.04
CA ASP A 47 -5.73 17.73 2.70
C ASP A 47 -4.40 17.23 2.12
N HIS A 48 -4.41 16.05 1.49
CA HIS A 48 -3.24 15.43 0.89
C HIS A 48 -3.10 15.71 -0.62
N ILE A 49 -4.24 15.86 -1.32
CA ILE A 49 -4.28 16.10 -2.77
C ILE A 49 -3.71 17.47 -3.15
N LEU A 50 -3.74 18.44 -2.24
CA LEU A 50 -3.21 19.79 -2.46
C LEU A 50 -1.68 19.89 -2.39
N ALA A 51 -0.99 18.79 -2.05
CA ALA A 51 0.46 18.76 -2.03
C ALA A 51 1.08 18.95 -3.42
N LYS A 52 2.30 19.49 -3.46
CA LYS A 52 3.02 19.75 -4.71
C LYS A 52 3.53 18.43 -5.35
N GLU A 53 3.96 17.51 -4.50
CA GLU A 53 4.52 16.21 -4.88
C GLU A 53 3.42 15.27 -5.39
N PRO A 54 3.73 14.31 -6.28
CA PRO A 54 2.78 13.28 -6.66
C PRO A 54 2.29 12.51 -5.44
N LEU A 55 0.98 12.23 -5.41
CA LEU A 55 0.32 11.52 -4.32
C LEU A 55 0.01 10.09 -4.74
N LEU A 56 0.63 9.14 -4.06
CA LEU A 56 0.30 7.74 -4.12
C LEU A 56 -0.83 7.45 -3.13
N VAL A 57 -1.93 6.91 -3.64
CA VAL A 57 -3.09 6.50 -2.84
C VAL A 57 -3.19 4.99 -2.88
N ASN A 58 -2.83 4.35 -1.77
CA ASN A 58 -2.87 2.90 -1.60
C ASN A 58 -4.24 2.48 -1.04
N PHE A 59 -5.10 1.92 -1.88
CA PHE A 59 -6.36 1.32 -1.49
C PHE A 59 -6.11 -0.08 -0.94
N THR A 60 -6.47 -0.28 0.32
CA THR A 60 -6.08 -1.46 1.10
C THR A 60 -7.15 -1.80 2.13
N ILE A 61 -7.11 -3.01 2.69
CA ILE A 61 -7.91 -3.39 3.86
C ILE A 61 -6.98 -3.42 5.05
N MET A 62 -7.27 -2.63 6.08
CA MET A 62 -6.42 -2.56 7.25
C MET A 62 -6.31 -3.95 7.91
N ALA A 63 -5.08 -4.34 8.24
CA ALA A 63 -4.78 -5.60 8.90
C ALA A 63 -5.14 -6.87 8.09
N ASP A 64 -5.51 -6.75 6.82
CA ASP A 64 -5.66 -7.90 5.93
C ASP A 64 -4.29 -8.42 5.46
N PRO A 65 -3.98 -9.72 5.65
CA PRO A 65 -2.67 -10.25 5.28
C PRO A 65 -2.33 -10.15 3.80
N GLN A 66 -3.30 -10.19 2.88
CA GLN A 66 -3.04 -10.08 1.44
C GLN A 66 -2.76 -8.63 1.06
N CYS A 67 -3.56 -7.70 1.58
CA CYS A 67 -3.37 -6.27 1.36
C CYS A 67 -2.06 -5.75 1.98
N ASN A 68 -1.69 -6.26 3.16
CA ASN A 68 -0.43 -5.94 3.84
C ASN A 68 0.80 -6.25 2.99
N LYS A 69 0.75 -7.19 2.05
CA LYS A 69 1.90 -7.50 1.19
C LYS A 69 2.26 -6.33 0.29
N LEU A 70 1.25 -5.69 -0.33
CA LEU A 70 1.48 -4.50 -1.15
C LEU A 70 1.87 -3.31 -0.28
N THR A 71 1.13 -3.07 0.80
CA THR A 71 1.43 -1.95 1.72
C THR A 71 2.86 -2.04 2.27
N GLN A 72 3.32 -3.23 2.67
CA GLN A 72 4.69 -3.44 3.16
C GLN A 72 5.72 -3.21 2.06
N SER A 73 5.42 -3.67 0.84
CA SER A 73 6.31 -3.46 -0.31
C SER A 73 6.49 -1.97 -0.64
N LEU A 74 5.40 -1.20 -0.61
CA LEU A 74 5.44 0.26 -0.76
C LEU A 74 6.30 0.89 0.33
N PHE A 75 6.10 0.53 1.60
CA PHE A 75 6.93 1.07 2.69
C PHE A 75 8.41 0.73 2.53
N ASN A 76 8.73 -0.50 2.14
CA ASN A 76 10.11 -0.95 1.92
C ASN A 76 10.79 -0.15 0.79
N VAL A 77 10.12 -0.02 -0.36
CA VAL A 77 10.68 0.66 -1.53
C VAL A 77 10.75 2.16 -1.32
N LEU A 78 9.68 2.77 -0.83
CA LEU A 78 9.60 4.22 -0.68
C LEU A 78 10.42 4.77 0.48
N SER A 79 10.85 3.96 1.45
CA SER A 79 11.72 4.41 2.56
C SER A 79 13.22 4.26 2.30
N SER A 80 13.60 3.47 1.29
CA SER A 80 15.00 3.12 1.01
C SER A 80 15.51 3.81 -0.25
N SER A 81 16.49 4.70 -0.13
CA SER A 81 17.15 5.35 -1.27
C SER A 81 17.87 4.38 -2.20
N LYS A 82 18.16 3.16 -1.73
CA LYS A 82 18.72 2.08 -2.55
C LYS A 82 17.69 1.40 -3.44
N LEU A 83 16.40 1.49 -3.10
CA LEU A 83 15.30 0.83 -3.81
C LEU A 83 14.45 1.82 -4.61
N TYR A 84 14.28 3.04 -4.10
CA TYR A 84 13.45 4.05 -4.72
C TYR A 84 14.03 4.50 -6.08
N PRO A 85 13.31 4.34 -7.21
CA PRO A 85 13.89 4.50 -8.55
C PRO A 85 13.88 5.93 -9.09
N ASN A 86 13.28 6.88 -8.37
CA ASN A 86 13.06 8.24 -8.86
C ASN A 86 13.89 9.26 -8.07
N ASP A 87 14.15 10.40 -8.72
CA ASP A 87 14.89 11.55 -8.21
C ASP A 87 13.99 12.65 -7.63
N PHE A 88 12.67 12.48 -7.69
CA PHE A 88 11.68 13.36 -7.09
C PHE A 88 10.94 12.67 -5.93
N PRO A 89 10.54 13.41 -4.88
CA PRO A 89 9.78 12.84 -3.77
C PRO A 89 8.32 12.55 -4.15
N VAL A 90 7.72 11.57 -3.48
CA VAL A 90 6.29 11.28 -3.50
C VAL A 90 5.70 11.26 -2.10
N ASN A 91 4.39 11.49 -2.03
CA ASN A 91 3.60 11.32 -0.82
C ASN A 91 2.84 9.99 -0.92
N LEU A 92 2.80 9.20 0.16
CA LEU A 92 1.98 7.97 0.23
C LEU A 92 0.95 8.10 1.34
N ILE A 93 -0.31 7.89 0.99
CA ILE A 93 -1.43 7.71 1.92
C ILE A 93 -2.06 6.33 1.75
N ASN A 94 -2.65 5.81 2.82
CA ASN A 94 -3.39 4.55 2.79
C ASN A 94 -4.88 4.85 2.95
N VAL A 95 -5.71 4.33 2.05
CA VAL A 95 -7.17 4.36 2.16
C VAL A 95 -7.62 3.00 2.65
N SER A 96 -8.30 2.95 3.81
CA SER A 96 -8.94 1.72 4.28
C SER A 96 -10.28 1.55 3.56
N ALA A 97 -10.36 0.59 2.66
CA ALA A 97 -11.49 0.34 1.77
C ALA A 97 -12.66 -0.45 2.41
N GLU A 98 -12.73 -0.46 3.74
CA GLU A 98 -13.81 -1.15 4.49
C GLU A 98 -15.06 -0.28 4.63
N ASP A 99 -14.91 1.05 4.61
CA ASP A 99 -15.99 2.01 4.78
C ASP A 99 -16.69 2.37 3.46
N LEU A 100 -17.98 2.76 3.53
CA LEU A 100 -18.78 3.13 2.35
C LEU A 100 -18.17 4.31 1.58
N GLU A 101 -17.74 5.37 2.26
CA GLU A 101 -17.08 6.52 1.61
C GLU A 101 -15.76 6.11 0.93
N ALA A 102 -15.01 5.18 1.51
CA ALA A 102 -13.80 4.68 0.90
C ALA A 102 -14.09 3.87 -0.38
N ARG A 103 -15.24 3.19 -0.44
CA ARG A 103 -15.70 2.53 -1.67
C ARG A 103 -16.10 3.54 -2.74
N ASP A 104 -16.69 4.67 -2.38
CA ASP A 104 -16.96 5.76 -3.34
C ASP A 104 -15.65 6.36 -3.89
N MET A 105 -14.61 6.49 -3.04
CA MET A 105 -13.27 6.85 -3.50
C MET A 105 -12.71 5.82 -4.48
N MET A 106 -12.85 4.52 -4.19
CA MET A 106 -12.43 3.46 -5.13
C MET A 106 -13.11 3.61 -6.49
N LEU A 107 -14.43 3.86 -6.51
CA LEU A 107 -15.19 4.08 -7.75
C LEU A 107 -14.65 5.30 -8.52
N THR A 108 -14.41 6.40 -7.82
CA THR A 108 -13.86 7.65 -8.39
C THR A 108 -12.53 7.42 -9.11
N TYR A 109 -11.66 6.58 -8.55
CA TYR A 109 -10.34 6.27 -9.14
C TYR A 109 -10.30 4.98 -9.98
N GLY A 110 -11.47 4.40 -10.29
CA GLY A 110 -11.56 3.19 -11.13
C GLY A 110 -10.86 1.97 -10.52
N ILE A 111 -10.97 1.80 -9.21
CA ILE A 111 -10.42 0.68 -8.45
C ILE A 111 -11.50 -0.40 -8.28
N SER A 112 -11.28 -1.56 -8.91
CA SER A 112 -12.18 -2.72 -8.84
C SER A 112 -11.61 -3.89 -8.01
N HIS A 113 -10.34 -3.84 -7.64
CA HIS A 113 -9.64 -4.90 -6.91
C HIS A 113 -8.80 -4.30 -5.78
N LEU A 114 -8.60 -5.09 -4.72
CA LEU A 114 -7.73 -4.73 -3.59
C LEU A 114 -6.65 -5.80 -3.40
N PRO A 115 -5.44 -5.42 -2.97
CA PRO A 115 -4.96 -4.04 -2.83
C PRO A 115 -4.65 -3.41 -4.20
N SER A 116 -4.69 -2.08 -4.29
CA SER A 116 -4.34 -1.33 -5.51
C SER A 116 -3.77 0.04 -5.16
N VAL A 117 -2.91 0.58 -6.00
CA VAL A 117 -2.32 1.92 -5.81
C VAL A 117 -2.60 2.77 -7.03
N VAL A 118 -2.95 4.03 -6.81
CA VAL A 118 -2.96 5.04 -7.87
C VAL A 118 -1.95 6.13 -7.59
N CYS A 119 -1.43 6.73 -8.65
CA CYS A 119 -0.62 7.93 -8.60
C CYS A 119 -1.44 9.10 -9.12
N LEU A 120 -1.56 10.15 -8.31
CA LEU A 120 -2.19 11.41 -8.67
C LEU A 120 -1.11 12.47 -8.89
N LYS A 121 -1.16 13.16 -10.03
CA LYS A 121 -0.35 14.36 -10.30
C LYS A 121 -1.31 15.54 -10.46
N LYS A 122 -1.21 16.55 -9.59
CA LYS A 122 -2.11 17.72 -9.58
C LYS A 122 -3.59 17.30 -9.59
N GLN A 123 -3.96 16.39 -8.69
CA GLN A 123 -5.33 15.85 -8.55
C GLN A 123 -5.84 14.98 -9.72
N ILE A 124 -5.03 14.79 -10.77
CA ILE A 124 -5.39 13.98 -11.93
C ILE A 124 -4.79 12.59 -11.77
N LEU A 125 -5.61 11.55 -12.00
CA LEU A 125 -5.16 10.17 -12.09
C LEU A 125 -4.12 10.03 -13.21
N HIS A 126 -2.87 9.77 -12.83
CA HIS A 126 -1.75 9.66 -13.75
C HIS A 126 -1.41 8.20 -14.08
N SER A 127 -1.42 7.34 -13.07
CA SER A 127 -1.09 5.92 -13.23
C SER A 127 -1.79 5.07 -12.16
N LYS A 128 -1.95 3.78 -12.44
CA LYS A 128 -2.55 2.78 -11.55
C LYS A 128 -1.71 1.52 -11.56
N TYR A 129 -1.53 0.93 -10.39
CA TYR A 129 -0.87 -0.35 -10.20
C TYR A 129 -1.77 -1.31 -9.41
N VAL A 130 -1.92 -2.51 -9.95
CA VAL A 130 -2.65 -3.63 -9.34
C VAL A 130 -1.70 -4.83 -9.39
N PRO A 131 -1.34 -5.43 -8.24
CA PRO A 131 -0.50 -6.62 -8.23
C PRO A 131 -1.13 -7.76 -9.03
N SER A 132 -0.33 -8.43 -9.86
CA SER A 132 -0.80 -9.57 -10.66
C SER A 132 -0.90 -10.87 -9.85
N ASP A 133 -0.04 -11.04 -8.86
CA ASP A 133 -0.06 -12.16 -7.91
C ASP A 133 0.42 -11.68 -6.54
N LEU A 134 -0.42 -11.84 -5.51
CA LEU A 134 -0.05 -11.47 -4.15
C LEU A 134 0.82 -12.53 -3.46
N ASN A 135 1.06 -13.70 -4.05
CA ASN A 135 1.88 -14.75 -3.43
C ASN A 135 3.38 -14.61 -3.71
N ARG A 136 3.77 -13.67 -4.57
CA ARG A 136 5.17 -13.36 -4.86
C ARG A 136 5.64 -12.08 -4.16
N PRO A 137 6.97 -11.91 -3.94
CA PRO A 137 7.52 -10.65 -3.48
C PRO A 137 7.22 -9.51 -4.46
N LEU A 138 6.61 -8.43 -3.99
CA LEU A 138 6.12 -7.33 -4.84
C LEU A 138 7.13 -6.18 -5.03
N ASN A 139 8.26 -6.18 -4.33
CA ASN A 139 9.21 -5.05 -4.35
C ASN A 139 9.68 -4.71 -5.76
N GLN A 140 9.98 -5.72 -6.57
CA GLN A 140 10.48 -5.53 -7.93
C GLN A 140 9.40 -4.90 -8.83
N GLU A 141 8.16 -5.40 -8.78
CA GLU A 141 7.03 -4.81 -9.53
C GLU A 141 6.74 -3.37 -9.11
N VAL A 142 6.81 -3.09 -7.80
CA VAL A 142 6.61 -1.73 -7.27
C VAL A 142 7.72 -0.80 -7.79
N ILE A 143 8.97 -1.23 -7.81
CA ILE A 143 10.09 -0.45 -8.37
C ILE A 143 9.87 -0.20 -9.86
N GLU A 144 9.52 -1.24 -10.62
CA GLU A 144 9.24 -1.14 -12.06
C GLU A 144 8.11 -0.14 -12.33
N TRP A 145 6.99 -0.26 -11.63
CA TRP A 145 5.88 0.68 -11.77
C TRP A 145 6.27 2.10 -11.38
N LEU A 146 6.94 2.30 -10.23
CA LEU A 146 7.38 3.62 -9.78
C LEU A 146 8.31 4.28 -10.80
N SER A 147 9.16 3.51 -11.49
CA SER A 147 10.07 4.03 -12.52
C SER A 147 9.35 4.64 -13.73
N THR A 148 8.09 4.24 -13.96
CA THR A 148 7.23 4.79 -15.04
C THR A 148 6.60 6.14 -14.68
N LEU A 149 6.70 6.58 -13.42
CA LEU A 149 6.02 7.79 -12.93
C LEU A 149 6.77 9.10 -13.20
N LYS A 150 7.85 9.07 -14.00
CA LYS A 150 8.61 10.27 -14.39
C LYS A 150 7.71 11.23 -15.17
#